data_AF-A0A7S2FQU0-F1
#
_entry.id   AF-A0A7S2FQU0-F1
#
_cell.length_a   1.000
_cell.length_b   1.000
_cell.length_c   1.000
_cell.angle_alpha   90.00
_cell.angle_beta   90.00
_cell.angle_gamma   90.00
#
_symmetry.space_group_name_H-M   'P 1'
#
loop_
_entity.id
_entity.type
_entity.pdbx_description
1 polymer ?
#
loop_
_entity_poly.entity_id
_entity_poly.type
_entity_poly.pdbx_seq_one_letter_code
_entity_poly.pdbx_strand_id
1 'polypeptide(L)'
;PDYRLAAGLASGAALVTLGVPVFGALAGLPGLGLAGFLASRTAAVRFVFDHAALEIMTADEGVEGGVRASGRENVAVGCENRWAYDNISEWAMYPSPEAAVLVYFRESQTRPEGQG
;
A
#
# COMPACT_ATOMS: atom_id res chain seq x y z
N PRO A 1 -9.03 2.55 6.38
CA PRO A 1 -7.78 1.77 6.52
C PRO A 1 -8.10 0.27 6.55
N ASP A 2 -7.38 -0.54 5.77
CA ASP A 2 -7.58 -2.00 5.72
C ASP A 2 -6.41 -2.72 6.40
N TYR A 3 -6.70 -3.40 7.51
CA TYR A 3 -5.73 -4.14 8.33
C TYR A 3 -5.76 -5.65 8.09
N ARG A 4 -6.56 -6.16 7.14
CA ARG A 4 -6.76 -7.61 6.95
C ARG A 4 -5.45 -8.33 6.63
N LEU A 5 -4.59 -7.75 5.80
CA LEU A 5 -3.27 -8.30 5.48
C LEU A 5 -2.36 -8.36 6.71
N ALA A 6 -2.27 -7.25 7.46
CA ALA A 6 -1.46 -7.18 8.67
C ALA A 6 -1.96 -8.16 9.74
N ALA A 7 -3.28 -8.25 9.94
CA ALA A 7 -3.91 -9.17 10.88
C ALA A 7 -3.70 -10.64 10.48
N GLY A 8 -3.86 -10.96 9.19
CA GLY A 8 -3.62 -12.31 8.67
C GLY A 8 -2.17 -12.75 8.88
N LEU A 9 -1.22 -11.87 8.54
CA LEU A 9 0.21 -12.15 8.75
C LEU A 9 0.58 -12.27 10.23
N ALA A 10 0.06 -11.37 11.09
CA ALA A 10 0.29 -11.44 12.52
C ALA A 10 -0.22 -12.76 13.12
N SER A 11 -1.41 -13.20 12.70
CA SER A 11 -2.02 -14.45 13.18
C SER A 11 -1.18 -15.67 12.77
N GLY A 12 -0.77 -15.75 11.49
CA GLY A 12 0.09 -16.82 11.02
C GLY A 12 1.46 -16.83 11.69
N ALA A 13 2.08 -15.66 11.84
CA ALA A 13 3.39 -15.52 12.48
C ALA A 13 3.35 -15.86 13.98
N ALA A 14 2.28 -15.50 14.69
CA ALA A 14 2.08 -15.88 16.08
C ALA A 14 1.94 -17.40 16.25
N LEU A 15 1.17 -18.06 15.36
CA LEU A 15 1.04 -19.52 15.35
C LEU A 15 2.39 -20.21 15.14
N VAL A 16 3.20 -19.73 14.20
CA VAL A 16 4.56 -20.27 13.96
C VAL A 16 5.47 -20.05 15.16
N THR A 17 5.43 -18.85 15.76
CA THR A 17 6.26 -18.49 16.91
C THR A 17 5.97 -19.38 18.13
N LEU A 18 4.70 -19.64 18.41
CA LEU A 18 4.27 -20.40 19.58
C LEU A 18 4.19 -21.91 19.33
N GLY A 19 4.04 -22.35 18.07
CA GLY A 19 3.80 -23.74 17.71
C GLY A 19 5.05 -24.61 17.55
N VAL A 20 6.24 -24.01 17.38
CA VAL A 20 7.51 -24.76 17.21
C VAL A 20 8.57 -24.25 18.19
N PRO A 21 8.96 -25.03 19.21
CA PRO A 21 9.96 -24.60 20.19
C PRO A 21 11.31 -24.27 19.53
N VAL A 22 11.93 -23.16 19.92
CA VAL A 22 13.22 -22.62 19.45
C VAL A 22 13.22 -22.17 17.97
N PHE A 23 12.84 -23.03 17.03
CA PHE A 23 12.83 -22.70 15.60
C PHE A 23 11.65 -21.82 15.18
N GLY A 24 10.52 -21.91 15.89
CA GLY A 24 9.34 -21.08 15.64
C GLY A 24 9.61 -19.61 15.87
N ALA A 25 10.42 -19.26 16.87
CA ALA A 25 10.82 -17.87 17.12
C ALA A 25 11.67 -17.29 15.98
N LEU A 26 12.59 -18.08 15.43
CA LEU A 26 13.46 -17.64 14.33
C LEU A 26 12.67 -17.34 13.04
N ALA A 27 11.64 -18.14 12.75
CA ALA A 27 10.81 -17.94 11.56
C ALA A 27 9.64 -16.97 11.80
N GLY A 28 9.05 -16.97 13.00
CA GLY A 28 7.82 -16.25 13.32
C GLY A 28 8.03 -14.80 13.76
N LEU A 29 9.10 -14.49 14.50
CA LEU A 29 9.37 -13.10 14.93
C LEU A 29 9.55 -12.12 13.75
N PRO A 30 10.27 -12.47 12.66
CA PRO A 30 10.31 -11.62 11.47
C PRO A 30 8.91 -11.39 10.87
N GLY A 31 8.05 -12.42 10.87
CA GLY A 31 6.67 -12.30 10.39
C GLY A 31 5.83 -11.35 11.25
N LEU A 32 5.98 -11.39 12.57
CA LEU A 32 5.34 -10.43 13.49
C LEU A 32 5.87 -9.00 13.25
N GLY A 33 7.17 -8.85 13.03
CA GLY A 33 7.78 -7.57 12.68
C GLY A 33 7.22 -6.99 11.37
N LEU A 34 7.11 -7.82 10.33
CA LEU A 34 6.50 -7.42 9.06
C LEU A 34 5.02 -7.08 9.22
N ALA A 35 4.26 -7.84 10.03
CA ALA A 35 2.86 -7.54 10.30
C ALA A 35 2.69 -6.19 11.00
N GLY A 36 3.54 -5.88 11.99
CA GLY A 36 3.57 -4.58 12.66
C GLY A 36 3.93 -3.45 11.70
N PHE A 37 4.90 -3.66 10.81
CA PHE A 37 5.24 -2.71 9.76
C PHE A 37 4.07 -2.46 8.81
N LEU A 38 3.42 -3.50 8.29
CA LEU A 38 2.27 -3.34 7.40
C LEU A 38 1.13 -2.59 8.09
N ALA A 39 0.86 -2.88 9.37
CA ALA A 39 -0.14 -2.16 10.15
C ALA A 39 0.17 -0.66 10.28
N SER A 40 1.44 -0.29 10.51
CA SER A 40 1.83 1.12 10.61
C SER A 40 1.70 1.84 9.26
N ARG A 41 2.03 1.18 8.15
CA ARG A 41 1.88 1.74 6.80
C ARG A 41 0.42 1.89 6.39
N THR A 42 -0.46 0.95 6.75
CA THR A 42 -1.92 1.07 6.55
C THR A 42 -2.49 2.33 7.20
N ALA A 43 -1.93 2.77 8.33
CA ALA A 43 -2.36 4.00 8.99
C ALA A 43 -1.86 5.26 8.26
N ALA A 44 -0.73 5.17 7.55
CA ALA A 44 -0.04 6.30 6.94
C ALA A 44 -0.44 6.58 5.49
N VAL A 45 -0.93 5.60 4.72
CA VAL A 45 -1.25 5.74 3.29
C VAL A 45 -2.70 5.35 3.03
N ARG A 46 -3.43 6.17 2.26
CA ARG A 46 -4.81 5.90 1.84
C ARG A 46 -4.97 6.11 0.35
N PHE A 47 -5.49 5.08 -0.32
CA PHE A 47 -5.96 5.22 -1.70
C PHE A 47 -7.39 5.76 -1.67
N VAL A 48 -7.64 6.81 -2.45
CA VAL A 48 -8.95 7.40 -2.63
C VAL A 48 -9.35 7.21 -4.08
N PHE A 49 -10.53 6.65 -4.28
CA PHE A 49 -11.13 6.41 -5.58
C PHE A 49 -12.38 7.25 -5.65
N ASP A 50 -12.43 8.17 -6.60
CA ASP A 50 -13.66 8.88 -6.97
C ASP A 50 -14.19 8.34 -8.31
N HIS A 51 -15.15 9.05 -8.91
CA HIS A 51 -15.80 8.65 -10.17
C HIS A 51 -14.94 8.89 -11.41
N ALA A 52 -13.88 9.68 -11.31
CA ALA A 52 -13.05 10.13 -12.43
C ALA A 52 -11.56 9.83 -12.25
N ALA A 53 -11.07 9.67 -11.02
CA ALA A 53 -9.65 9.54 -10.72
C ALA A 53 -9.36 8.72 -9.46
N LEU A 54 -8.11 8.24 -9.39
CA LEU A 54 -7.51 7.70 -8.17
C LEU A 54 -6.44 8.66 -7.63
N GLU A 55 -6.33 8.72 -6.31
CA GLU A 55 -5.39 9.58 -5.59
C GLU A 55 -4.77 8.83 -4.41
N ILE A 56 -3.52 9.16 -4.06
CA ILE A 56 -2.82 8.56 -2.91
C ILE A 56 -2.65 9.61 -1.82
N MET A 57 -3.41 9.53 -0.75
CA MET A 57 -3.28 10.43 0.39
C MET A 57 -2.31 9.87 1.42
N THR A 58 -1.48 10.73 2.01
CA THR A 58 -0.57 10.37 3.10
C THR A 58 -0.99 11.10 4.37
N ALA A 59 -0.90 10.43 5.52
CA ALA A 59 -1.06 11.06 6.81
C ALA A 59 0.07 12.07 7.01
N ASP A 60 -0.27 13.33 7.25
CA ASP A 60 0.67 14.43 7.48
C ASP A 60 0.68 14.74 8.98
N GLU A 61 1.86 14.73 9.60
CA GLU A 61 2.07 14.96 11.04
C GLU A 61 1.82 16.45 11.35
N GLY A 62 0.55 16.85 11.45
CA GLY A 62 0.19 18.24 11.78
C GLY A 62 -1.24 18.66 11.45
N VAL A 63 -2.09 17.74 10.99
CA VAL A 63 -3.46 18.06 10.55
C VAL A 63 -4.46 17.35 11.44
N GLU A 64 -5.25 18.12 12.20
CA GLU A 64 -6.42 17.61 12.89
C GLU A 64 -7.36 16.93 11.88
N GLY A 65 -7.58 15.62 12.03
CA GLY A 65 -8.33 14.79 11.08
C GLY A 65 -7.48 13.84 10.23
N GLY A 66 -6.15 13.96 10.30
CA GLY A 66 -5.19 12.86 10.08
C GLY A 66 -4.88 12.44 8.64
N VAL A 67 -5.44 13.08 7.61
CA VAL A 67 -5.09 12.80 6.21
C VAL A 67 -5.23 14.06 5.38
N ARG A 68 -4.16 14.45 4.69
CA ARG A 68 -4.25 15.41 3.57
C ARG A 68 -3.95 14.66 2.28
N ALA A 69 -4.45 15.18 1.17
CA ALA A 69 -3.83 14.86 -0.12
C ALA A 69 -2.32 15.03 0.05
N SER A 70 -1.49 14.05 -0.35
CA SER A 70 -0.12 14.42 -0.71
C SER A 70 -0.32 15.59 -1.68
N GLY A 71 0.30 16.74 -1.41
CA GLY A 71 -0.01 17.98 -2.13
C GLY A 71 0.03 17.80 -3.65
N ARG A 72 -0.19 18.88 -4.40
CA ARG A 72 -0.25 18.85 -5.87
C ARG A 72 0.94 18.13 -6.54
N GLU A 73 2.04 17.87 -5.83
CA GLU A 73 3.16 17.04 -6.26
C GLU A 73 3.17 15.68 -5.54
N ASN A 74 3.14 14.62 -6.33
CA ASN A 74 3.21 13.23 -5.88
C ASN A 74 4.63 12.87 -5.42
N VAL A 75 4.76 12.35 -4.20
CA VAL A 75 6.06 11.93 -3.63
C VAL A 75 6.73 10.80 -4.43
N ALA A 76 5.95 9.95 -5.12
CA ALA A 76 6.44 8.82 -5.89
C ALA A 76 6.73 9.14 -7.36
N VAL A 77 5.97 10.05 -8.00
CA VAL A 77 6.09 10.33 -9.46
C VAL A 77 6.46 11.76 -9.83
N GLY A 78 6.55 12.70 -8.87
CA GLY A 78 6.95 14.10 -9.12
C GLY A 78 5.98 14.94 -9.96
N CYS A 79 4.79 14.40 -10.27
CA CYS A 79 3.71 15.07 -11.01
C CYS A 79 2.42 15.10 -10.17
N GLU A 80 1.29 15.50 -10.75
CA GLU A 80 0.02 15.58 -10.02
C GLU A 80 -0.36 14.24 -9.37
N ASN A 81 -0.61 14.25 -8.05
CA ASN A 81 -1.02 13.07 -7.28
C ASN A 81 -2.50 12.72 -7.49
N ARG A 82 -2.91 12.66 -8.75
CA ARG A 82 -4.26 12.36 -9.18
C ARG A 82 -4.19 11.82 -10.60
N TRP A 83 -4.60 10.58 -10.79
CA TRP A 83 -4.62 9.95 -12.09
C TRP A 83 -6.07 9.74 -12.53
N ALA A 84 -6.46 10.46 -13.57
CA ALA A 84 -7.75 10.26 -14.22
C ALA A 84 -7.79 8.85 -14.84
N TYR A 85 -8.92 8.15 -14.69
CA TYR A 85 -9.05 6.81 -15.24
C TYR A 85 -8.87 6.76 -16.76
N ASP A 86 -9.27 7.84 -17.45
CA ASP A 86 -9.10 7.99 -18.90
C ASP A 86 -7.62 8.03 -19.35
N ASN A 87 -6.70 8.34 -18.44
CA ASN A 87 -5.26 8.34 -18.71
C ASN A 87 -4.63 6.96 -18.46
N ILE A 88 -5.37 5.99 -17.91
CA ILE A 88 -4.88 4.64 -17.60
C ILE A 88 -5.21 3.72 -18.78
N SER A 89 -4.18 3.19 -19.43
CA SER A 89 -4.33 2.39 -20.66
C SER A 89 -4.20 0.89 -20.43
N GLU A 90 -3.34 0.49 -19.49
CA GLU A 90 -3.05 -0.92 -19.18
C GLU A 90 -2.97 -1.10 -17.67
N TRP A 91 -3.50 -2.20 -17.14
CA TRP A 91 -3.34 -2.56 -15.72
C TRP A 91 -3.27 -4.07 -15.52
N ALA A 92 -2.57 -4.49 -14.47
CA ALA A 92 -2.40 -5.87 -14.09
C ALA A 92 -2.42 -6.02 -12.56
N MET A 93 -3.01 -7.11 -12.09
CA MET A 93 -3.04 -7.47 -10.67
C MET A 93 -2.21 -8.72 -10.46
N TYR A 94 -1.28 -8.64 -9.50
CA TYR A 94 -0.38 -9.75 -9.15
C TYR A 94 -0.62 -10.22 -7.72
N PRO A 95 -0.54 -11.53 -7.46
CA PRO A 95 -0.38 -12.62 -8.44
C PRO A 95 -1.63 -12.91 -9.27
N SER A 96 -2.83 -12.61 -8.76
CA SER A 96 -4.10 -12.73 -9.49
C SER A 96 -5.13 -11.69 -9.01
N PRO A 97 -6.23 -11.45 -9.75
CA PRO A 97 -7.28 -10.52 -9.34
C PRO A 97 -7.96 -10.88 -8.01
N GLU A 98 -8.09 -12.17 -7.70
CA GLU A 98 -8.76 -12.67 -6.48
C GLU A 98 -7.88 -12.49 -5.23
N ALA A 99 -6.57 -12.36 -5.41
CA ALA A 99 -5.58 -12.23 -4.35
C ALA A 99 -4.55 -11.14 -4.67
N ALA A 100 -5.01 -10.00 -5.20
CA ALA A 100 -4.13 -8.93 -5.65
C ALA A 100 -3.36 -8.31 -4.47
N VAL A 101 -2.03 -8.43 -4.49
CA VAL A 101 -1.10 -7.78 -3.56
C VAL A 101 -0.44 -6.57 -4.21
N LEU A 102 -0.26 -6.61 -5.53
CA LEU A 102 0.32 -5.53 -6.32
C LEU A 102 -0.59 -5.21 -7.51
N VAL A 103 -0.90 -3.92 -7.69
CA VAL A 103 -1.54 -3.41 -8.89
C VAL A 103 -0.51 -2.59 -9.66
N TYR A 104 -0.24 -3.00 -10.89
CA TYR A 104 0.58 -2.25 -11.82
C TYR A 104 -0.33 -1.62 -12.86
N PHE A 105 -0.10 -0.36 -13.23
CA PHE A 105 -0.82 0.27 -14.32
C PHE A 105 0.09 1.21 -15.10
N ARG A 106 -0.21 1.36 -16.39
CA ARG A 106 0.43 2.30 -17.30
C ARG A 106 -0.47 3.51 -17.50
N GLU A 107 0.10 4.69 -17.34
CA GLU A 107 -0.60 5.97 -17.48
C GLU A 107 0.11 6.91 -18.48
N SER A 108 -0.62 7.87 -19.06
CA SER A 108 -0.12 8.80 -20.08
C SER A 108 0.04 10.26 -19.63
N GLN A 109 -0.16 10.55 -18.36
CA GLN A 109 -0.14 11.86 -17.71
C GLN A 109 1.28 12.31 -17.30
N THR A 110 2.16 11.39 -16.87
CA THR A 110 3.54 11.73 -16.47
C THR A 110 4.46 11.89 -17.69
N ARG A 111 5.49 12.74 -17.59
CA ARG A 111 6.46 12.95 -18.68
C ARG A 111 7.19 11.64 -19.04
N PRO A 112 7.53 11.42 -20.33
CA PRO A 112 8.20 10.20 -20.78
C PRO A 112 9.54 9.94 -20.08
N GLU A 113 10.22 10.99 -19.60
CA GLU A 113 11.53 10.88 -18.95
C GLU A 113 11.50 10.16 -17.58
N GLY A 114 10.33 9.99 -16.96
CA GLY A 114 10.16 9.36 -15.64
C GLY A 114 9.56 7.96 -15.66
N GLN A 115 9.20 7.43 -16.83
CA GLN A 115 8.61 6.10 -17.02
C GLN A 115 9.67 5.14 -17.57
N GLY A 116 10.59 4.72 -16.70
CA GLY A 116 11.67 3.76 -17.02
C GLY A 116 11.33 2.34 -16.60
#